data_AF-I3DK97-F1
#
_entry.id   AF-I3DK97-F1
#
_cell.length_a   1.000
_cell.length_b   1.000
_cell.length_c   1.000
_cell.angle_alpha   90.00
_cell.angle_beta   90.00
_cell.angle_gamma   90.00
#
_symmetry.space_group_name_H-M   'P 1'
#
loop_
_entity.id
_entity.type
_entity.pdbx_description
1 polymer ?
#
loop_
_entity_poly.entity_id
_entity_poly.type
_entity_poly.pdbx_seq_one_letter_code
_entity_poly.pdbx_strand_id
1 'polypeptide(L)'
;MATFNKINGTWRAQVRRKGVSKSGYFRTKAEAQAWALDIESKILTGAINNSIPNITFAELLDKYIKEISIKKRSYREERLRLLRLMDMPIGSIRLPDLHERHFQQWRDERLSKVSAASVLREWNTLSHVMTTAVTEWKYLHENHLKNVKRPETPKERSRRYSDEEIERLTYVSGFDFSVPPKSVQSRVGAAMLFAIETAMRAGEICKATWADLNAETRILHIPTSKNGHSRDVPLSTTAIKIITHLSLFKDAETDLIFNLDSRSLDANFRLIKERAGLSDADLHFHDTRREALSRLSQKVEVMTLAKISGHRDIKILLNTYYAPKMEDVVNLLD
;
A
#
# COMPACT_ATOMS: atom_id res chain seq x y z
N MET A 1 -39.00 32.49 2.44
CA MET A 1 -39.73 32.80 1.20
C MET A 1 -38.74 33.28 0.17
N ALA A 2 -38.87 32.83 -1.07
CA ALA A 2 -38.11 33.34 -2.19
C ALA A 2 -38.38 34.83 -2.47
N THR A 3 -37.35 35.56 -2.90
CA THR A 3 -37.42 36.98 -3.28
C THR A 3 -37.34 37.08 -4.81
N PHE A 4 -38.16 37.95 -5.41
CA PHE A 4 -38.23 38.14 -6.86
C PHE A 4 -38.00 39.61 -7.21
N ASN A 5 -36.98 39.89 -8.02
CA ASN A 5 -36.62 41.24 -8.44
C ASN A 5 -36.56 41.33 -9.96
N LYS A 6 -37.09 42.40 -10.56
CA LYS A 6 -36.99 42.65 -12.01
C LYS A 6 -35.76 43.51 -12.28
N ILE A 7 -34.83 43.02 -13.10
CA ILE A 7 -33.56 43.68 -13.43
C ILE A 7 -33.42 43.65 -14.96
N ASN A 8 -33.31 44.82 -15.60
CA ASN A 8 -33.10 44.96 -17.05
C ASN A 8 -33.99 44.04 -17.92
N GLY A 9 -35.31 44.04 -17.65
CA GLY A 9 -36.28 43.23 -18.39
C GLY A 9 -36.32 41.74 -18.05
N THR A 10 -35.47 41.26 -17.15
CA THR A 10 -35.37 39.85 -16.71
C THR A 10 -35.78 39.71 -15.24
N TRP A 11 -36.39 38.60 -14.85
CA TRP A 11 -36.78 38.29 -13.48
C TRP A 11 -35.70 37.49 -12.77
N ARG A 12 -35.15 38.05 -11.68
CA ARG A 12 -34.24 37.35 -10.77
C ARG A 12 -35.02 36.72 -9.63
N ALA A 13 -34.92 35.41 -9.46
CA ALA A 13 -35.40 34.71 -8.27
C ALA A 13 -34.23 34.42 -7.32
N GLN A 14 -34.44 34.58 -6.01
CA GLN A 14 -33.48 34.28 -4.96
C GLN A 14 -34.15 33.42 -3.89
N VAL A 15 -33.66 32.21 -3.67
CA VAL A 15 -34.14 31.28 -2.63
C VAL A 15 -33.08 31.20 -1.54
N ARG A 16 -33.46 31.52 -0.30
CA ARG A 16 -32.63 31.37 0.90
C ARG A 16 -33.40 30.56 1.94
N ARG A 17 -32.96 29.32 2.19
CA ARG A 17 -33.65 28.40 3.13
C ARG A 17 -32.69 27.32 3.63
N LYS A 18 -32.73 27.01 4.94
CA LYS A 18 -31.89 25.98 5.60
C LYS A 18 -30.39 26.06 5.25
N GLY A 19 -29.82 27.26 5.24
CA GLY A 19 -28.39 27.48 4.90
C GLY A 19 -28.04 27.38 3.40
N VAL A 20 -29.01 27.05 2.54
CA VAL A 20 -28.84 27.05 1.08
C VAL A 20 -29.26 28.41 0.52
N SER A 21 -28.40 29.03 -0.29
CA SER A 21 -28.71 30.24 -1.06
C SER A 21 -28.49 29.99 -2.55
N LYS A 22 -29.55 30.10 -3.36
CA LYS A 22 -29.51 29.95 -4.82
C LYS A 22 -30.20 31.12 -5.49
N SER A 23 -29.71 31.53 -6.65
CA SER A 23 -30.36 32.55 -7.49
C SER A 23 -30.36 32.16 -8.96
N GLY A 24 -31.41 32.53 -9.68
CA GLY A 24 -31.56 32.32 -11.11
C GLY A 24 -32.21 33.53 -11.79
N TYR A 25 -32.07 33.61 -13.12
CA TYR A 25 -32.63 34.66 -13.96
C TYR A 25 -33.56 34.05 -15.01
N PHE A 26 -34.73 34.66 -15.22
CA PHE A 26 -35.83 34.12 -16.02
C PHE A 26 -36.52 35.19 -16.85
N ARG A 27 -37.12 34.82 -17.98
CA ARG A 27 -37.79 35.78 -18.86
C ARG A 27 -39.10 36.25 -18.26
N THR A 28 -39.83 35.36 -17.58
CA THR A 28 -41.13 35.68 -16.97
C THR A 28 -41.14 35.49 -15.45
N LYS A 29 -42.06 36.19 -14.76
CA LYS A 29 -42.26 36.03 -13.31
C LYS A 29 -42.74 34.63 -12.95
N ALA A 30 -43.56 34.03 -13.82
CA ALA A 30 -44.11 32.69 -13.63
C ALA A 30 -43.00 31.62 -13.66
N GLU A 31 -42.08 31.70 -14.63
CA GLU A 31 -40.89 30.83 -14.67
C GLU A 31 -40.03 30.97 -13.41
N ALA A 32 -39.80 32.21 -12.97
CA ALA A 32 -39.04 32.50 -11.76
C ALA A 32 -39.68 31.88 -10.51
N GLN A 33 -41.01 31.95 -10.39
CA GLN A 33 -41.77 31.37 -9.29
C GLN A 33 -41.79 29.84 -9.33
N ALA A 34 -42.00 29.24 -10.51
CA ALA A 34 -41.96 27.78 -10.68
C ALA A 34 -40.58 27.22 -10.31
N TRP A 35 -39.51 27.86 -10.77
CA TRP A 35 -38.14 27.51 -10.40
C TRP A 35 -37.88 27.66 -8.90
N ALA A 36 -38.34 28.75 -8.29
CA ALA A 36 -38.16 28.96 -6.85
C ALA A 36 -38.89 27.90 -6.01
N LEU A 37 -40.09 27.50 -6.43
CA LEU A 37 -40.88 26.45 -5.77
C LEU A 37 -40.21 25.07 -5.88
N ASP A 38 -39.68 24.74 -7.06
CA ASP A 38 -38.90 23.51 -7.29
C ASP A 38 -37.63 23.47 -6.43
N ILE A 39 -36.88 24.58 -6.35
CA ILE A 39 -35.69 24.68 -5.49
C ILE A 39 -36.06 24.61 -4.00
N GLU A 40 -37.12 25.30 -3.55
CA GLU A 40 -37.58 25.20 -2.17
C GLU A 40 -38.05 23.77 -1.82
N SER A 41 -38.76 23.10 -2.74
CA SER A 41 -39.17 21.70 -2.59
C SER A 41 -37.96 20.77 -2.50
N LYS A 42 -36.95 20.96 -3.35
CA LYS A 42 -35.69 20.20 -3.31
C LYS A 42 -34.88 20.45 -2.04
N ILE A 43 -34.92 21.66 -1.47
CA ILE A 43 -34.31 21.96 -0.17
C ILE A 43 -35.09 21.29 0.98
N LEU A 44 -36.43 21.22 0.88
CA LEU A 44 -37.27 20.58 1.89
C LEU A 44 -37.16 19.06 1.88
N THR A 45 -37.11 18.44 0.70
CA THR A 45 -36.92 16.99 0.50
C THR A 45 -35.47 16.54 0.68
N GLY A 46 -34.53 17.47 0.87
CA GLY A 46 -33.11 17.18 1.05
C GLY A 46 -32.34 16.89 -0.23
N ALA A 47 -32.98 16.92 -1.40
CA ALA A 47 -32.35 16.76 -2.71
C ALA A 47 -31.34 17.89 -3.04
N ILE A 48 -31.54 19.08 -2.45
CA ILE A 48 -30.55 20.16 -2.40
C ILE A 48 -30.30 20.47 -0.94
N ASN A 49 -29.35 19.76 -0.34
CA ASN A 49 -28.89 20.07 1.01
C ASN A 49 -27.48 20.66 0.95
N ASN A 50 -27.35 21.92 1.34
CA ASN A 50 -26.05 22.58 1.51
C ASN A 50 -25.60 22.55 2.98
N SER A 51 -26.30 21.79 3.83
CA SER A 51 -25.92 21.61 5.23
C SER A 51 -25.06 20.37 5.38
N ILE A 52 -23.88 20.54 5.96
CA ILE A 52 -23.04 19.43 6.44
C ILE A 52 -23.86 18.65 7.49
N PRO A 53 -23.99 17.31 7.38
CA PRO A 53 -24.75 16.53 8.32
C PRO A 53 -24.11 16.59 9.71
N ASN A 54 -24.93 16.72 10.74
CA ASN A 54 -24.50 16.84 12.12
C ASN A 54 -24.18 15.48 12.75
N ILE A 55 -23.26 14.74 12.12
CA ILE A 55 -22.69 13.48 12.61
C ILE A 55 -21.24 13.70 13.02
N THR A 56 -20.71 12.81 13.83
CA THR A 56 -19.30 12.75 14.20
C THR A 56 -18.43 12.23 13.05
N PHE A 57 -17.14 12.55 13.09
CA PHE A 57 -16.16 12.00 12.16
C PHE A 57 -16.06 10.47 12.32
N ALA A 58 -16.19 9.95 13.54
CA ALA A 58 -16.22 8.52 13.79
C ALA A 58 -17.38 7.81 13.06
N GLU A 59 -18.57 8.40 13.03
CA GLU A 59 -19.72 7.87 12.27
C GLU A 59 -19.45 7.89 10.76
N LEU A 60 -18.78 8.92 10.24
CA LEU A 60 -18.34 8.97 8.85
C LEU A 60 -17.34 7.84 8.54
N LEU A 61 -16.38 7.58 9.45
CA LEU A 61 -15.40 6.50 9.31
C LEU A 61 -16.08 5.12 9.35
N ASP A 62 -17.04 4.91 10.24
CA ASP A 62 -17.81 3.66 10.31
C ASP A 62 -18.58 3.39 9.01
N LYS A 63 -19.27 4.42 8.48
CA LYS A 63 -19.90 4.34 7.15
C LYS A 63 -18.89 3.97 6.06
N TYR A 64 -17.70 4.59 6.08
CA TYR A 64 -16.63 4.27 5.14
C TYR A 64 -16.16 2.82 5.23
N ILE A 65 -16.01 2.29 6.44
CA ILE A 65 -15.66 0.88 6.67
C ILE A 65 -16.70 -0.02 6.01
N LYS A 66 -17.99 0.23 6.28
CA LYS A 66 -19.13 -0.60 5.85
C LYS A 66 -19.40 -0.55 4.34
N GLU A 67 -19.17 0.60 3.68
CA GLU A 67 -19.55 0.77 2.27
C GLU A 67 -18.39 0.67 1.28
N ILE A 68 -17.20 1.10 1.72
CA ILE A 68 -16.04 1.27 0.85
C ILE A 68 -14.92 0.30 1.25
N SER A 69 -14.48 0.34 2.51
CA SER A 69 -13.34 -0.46 2.96
C SER A 69 -13.58 -1.96 2.80
N ILE A 70 -14.80 -2.45 3.06
CA ILE A 70 -15.18 -3.88 2.91
C ILE A 70 -14.93 -4.44 1.51
N LYS A 71 -14.98 -3.57 0.48
CA LYS A 71 -14.73 -3.94 -0.92
C LYS A 71 -13.23 -3.96 -1.25
N LYS A 72 -12.38 -3.44 -0.35
CA LYS A 72 -10.93 -3.39 -0.55
C LYS A 72 -10.26 -4.64 0.00
N ARG A 73 -9.18 -5.04 -0.64
CA ARG A 73 -8.37 -6.20 -0.20
C ARG A 73 -7.66 -5.95 1.13
N SER A 74 -7.24 -4.71 1.35
CA SER A 74 -6.66 -4.26 2.61
C SER A 74 -7.73 -3.96 3.66
N TYR A 75 -8.95 -4.51 3.54
CA TYR A 75 -10.06 -4.25 4.45
C TYR A 75 -9.64 -4.48 5.91
N ARG A 76 -8.99 -5.60 6.20
CA ARG A 76 -8.59 -5.95 7.57
C ARG A 76 -7.67 -4.89 8.17
N GLU A 77 -6.58 -4.56 7.49
CA GLU A 77 -5.58 -3.59 7.96
C GLU A 77 -6.13 -2.16 7.97
N GLU A 78 -6.91 -1.79 6.94
CA GLU A 78 -7.53 -0.47 6.86
C GLU A 78 -8.59 -0.28 7.95
N ARG A 79 -9.44 -1.28 8.19
CA ARG A 79 -10.43 -1.28 9.28
C ARG A 79 -9.76 -1.09 10.63
N LEU A 80 -8.68 -1.80 10.93
CA LEU A 80 -7.96 -1.62 12.20
C LEU A 80 -7.42 -0.20 12.36
N ARG A 81 -6.91 0.41 11.27
CA ARG A 81 -6.47 1.82 11.31
C ARG A 81 -7.63 2.78 11.55
N LEU A 82 -8.76 2.56 10.88
CA LEU A 82 -9.94 3.41 10.96
C LEU A 82 -10.62 3.32 12.33
N LEU A 83 -10.75 2.12 12.92
CA LEU A 83 -11.28 1.96 14.27
C LEU A 83 -10.46 2.74 15.30
N ARG A 84 -9.14 2.62 15.25
CA ARG A 84 -8.28 3.44 16.12
C ARG A 84 -8.45 4.94 15.89
N LEU A 85 -8.66 5.37 14.64
CA LEU A 85 -8.94 6.79 14.34
C LEU A 85 -10.28 7.26 14.90
N MET A 86 -11.29 6.38 14.94
CA MET A 86 -12.59 6.65 15.58
C MET A 86 -12.43 6.88 17.08
N ASP A 87 -11.54 6.13 17.73
CA ASP A 87 -11.27 6.24 19.18
C ASP A 87 -10.34 7.42 19.55
N MET A 88 -9.78 8.13 18.57
CA MET A 88 -8.95 9.32 18.80
C MET A 88 -9.81 10.58 18.96
N PRO A 89 -9.28 11.67 19.55
CA PRO A 89 -10.02 12.93 19.72
C PRO A 89 -10.66 13.47 18.43
N ILE A 90 -10.01 13.29 17.28
CA ILE A 90 -10.54 13.69 15.97
C ILE A 90 -11.84 12.95 15.59
N GLY A 91 -12.03 11.72 16.08
CA GLY A 91 -13.22 10.92 15.82
C GLY A 91 -14.49 11.51 16.45
N SER A 92 -14.37 12.17 17.60
CA SER A 92 -15.51 12.76 18.32
C SER A 92 -15.98 14.10 17.73
N ILE A 93 -15.22 14.68 16.80
CA ILE A 93 -15.53 15.99 16.20
C ILE A 93 -16.69 15.85 15.25
N ARG A 94 -17.65 16.76 15.32
CA ARG A 94 -18.78 16.78 14.39
C ARG A 94 -18.34 17.32 13.03
N LEU A 95 -18.87 16.77 11.93
CA LEU A 95 -18.49 17.18 10.58
C LEU A 95 -18.66 18.69 10.32
N PRO A 96 -19.70 19.39 10.82
CA PRO A 96 -19.81 20.84 10.64
C PRO A 96 -18.66 21.62 11.28
N ASP A 97 -18.02 21.07 12.32
CA ASP A 97 -16.92 21.68 13.05
C ASP A 97 -15.54 21.14 12.59
N LEU A 98 -15.51 20.19 11.65
CA LEU A 98 -14.29 19.48 11.26
C LEU A 98 -13.41 20.31 10.31
N HIS A 99 -12.43 21.03 10.87
CA HIS A 99 -11.46 21.85 10.14
C HIS A 99 -10.00 21.33 10.15
N GLU A 100 -9.13 22.00 9.40
CA GLU A 100 -7.69 21.73 9.23
C GLU A 100 -6.94 21.50 10.54
N ARG A 101 -7.25 22.32 11.55
CA ARG A 101 -6.60 22.29 12.88
C ARG A 101 -6.69 20.91 13.54
N HIS A 102 -7.78 20.18 13.32
CA HIS A 102 -7.99 18.87 13.93
C HIS A 102 -7.12 17.80 13.26
N PHE A 103 -6.93 17.90 11.94
CA PHE A 103 -6.00 17.04 11.21
C PHE A 103 -4.54 17.37 11.53
N GLN A 104 -4.21 18.65 11.75
CA GLN A 104 -2.87 19.06 12.24
C GLN A 104 -2.58 18.46 13.61
N GLN A 105 -3.48 18.64 14.57
CA GLN A 105 -3.36 18.06 15.91
C GLN A 105 -3.21 16.54 15.84
N TRP A 106 -4.09 15.86 15.09
CA TRP A 106 -4.00 14.43 14.88
C TRP A 106 -2.63 14.02 14.31
N ARG A 107 -2.17 14.67 13.24
CA ARG A 107 -0.88 14.37 12.59
C ARG A 107 0.27 14.49 13.58
N ASP A 108 0.33 15.59 14.32
CA ASP A 108 1.44 15.91 15.22
C ASP A 108 1.47 14.98 16.43
N GLU A 109 0.31 14.67 17.01
CA GLU A 109 0.18 13.65 18.05
C GLU A 109 0.61 12.26 17.55
N ARG A 110 0.25 11.89 16.31
CA ARG A 110 0.67 10.59 15.74
C ARG A 110 2.17 10.56 15.46
N LEU A 111 2.75 11.63 14.94
CA LEU A 111 4.20 11.73 14.69
C LEU A 111 5.03 11.61 15.97
N SER A 112 4.48 12.01 17.13
CA SER A 112 5.14 11.79 18.43
C SER A 112 5.15 10.32 18.91
N LYS A 113 4.29 9.47 18.35
CA LYS A 113 4.05 8.09 18.83
C LYS A 113 4.49 7.01 17.84
N VAL A 114 4.52 7.30 16.54
CA VAL A 114 4.84 6.33 15.49
C VAL A 114 5.67 6.94 14.38
N SER A 115 6.29 6.08 13.57
CA SER A 115 7.06 6.52 12.40
C SER A 115 6.22 7.30 11.38
N ALA A 116 6.87 8.24 10.67
CA ALA A 116 6.25 9.01 9.60
C ALA A 116 5.59 8.13 8.52
N ALA A 117 6.20 6.98 8.18
CA ALA A 117 5.60 6.00 7.26
C ALA A 117 4.25 5.45 7.76
N SER A 118 4.08 5.29 9.08
CA SER A 118 2.81 4.85 9.67
C SER A 118 1.75 5.95 9.60
N VAL A 119 2.13 7.19 9.89
CA VAL A 119 1.24 8.35 9.74
C VAL A 119 0.84 8.54 8.27
N LEU A 120 1.76 8.38 7.31
CA LEU A 120 1.47 8.48 5.88
C LEU A 120 0.48 7.42 5.39
N ARG A 121 0.52 6.21 5.94
CA ARG A 121 -0.47 5.17 5.64
C ARG A 121 -1.86 5.54 6.15
N GLU A 122 -1.95 6.07 7.37
CA GLU A 122 -3.20 6.59 7.93
C GLU A 122 -3.71 7.80 7.12
N TRP A 123 -2.81 8.72 6.76
CA TRP A 123 -3.08 9.89 5.93
C TRP A 123 -3.68 9.52 4.58
N ASN A 124 -3.13 8.51 3.89
CA ASN A 124 -3.65 8.06 2.60
C ASN A 124 -5.08 7.53 2.73
N THR A 125 -5.38 6.76 3.79
CA THR A 125 -6.74 6.31 4.06
C THR A 125 -7.67 7.50 4.36
N LEU A 126 -7.27 8.43 5.24
CA LEU A 126 -8.06 9.63 5.56
C LEU A 126 -8.28 10.53 4.34
N SER A 127 -7.26 10.71 3.50
CA SER A 127 -7.38 11.48 2.26
C SER A 127 -8.44 10.92 1.34
N HIS A 128 -8.55 9.59 1.25
CA HIS A 128 -9.58 8.95 0.46
C HIS A 128 -10.96 9.08 1.13
N VAL A 129 -11.07 8.86 2.45
CA VAL A 129 -12.31 9.09 3.21
C VAL A 129 -12.86 10.49 2.95
N MET A 130 -12.02 11.53 3.11
CA MET A 130 -12.42 12.91 2.93
C MET A 130 -12.78 13.22 1.48
N THR A 131 -12.08 12.61 0.52
CA THR A 131 -12.45 12.72 -0.89
C THR A 131 -13.82 12.10 -1.16
N THR A 132 -14.08 10.88 -0.69
CA THR A 132 -15.39 10.22 -0.80
C THR A 132 -16.50 11.03 -0.14
N ALA A 133 -16.24 11.63 1.03
CA ALA A 133 -17.21 12.48 1.72
C ALA A 133 -17.59 13.74 0.93
N VAL A 134 -16.65 14.30 0.16
CA VAL A 134 -16.89 15.47 -0.70
C VAL A 134 -17.47 15.08 -2.06
N THR A 135 -16.97 14.02 -2.70
CA THR A 135 -17.31 13.68 -4.09
C THR A 135 -18.53 12.78 -4.20
N GLU A 136 -18.61 11.73 -3.39
CA GLU A 136 -19.65 10.71 -3.50
C GLU A 136 -20.83 11.03 -2.59
N TRP A 137 -20.57 11.25 -1.30
CA TRP A 137 -21.63 11.44 -0.31
C TRP A 137 -22.12 12.89 -0.22
N LYS A 138 -21.34 13.85 -0.72
CA LYS A 138 -21.63 15.30 -0.64
C LYS A 138 -21.88 15.80 0.79
N TYR A 139 -21.27 15.15 1.79
CA TYR A 139 -21.40 15.53 3.20
C TYR A 139 -20.54 16.74 3.56
N LEU A 140 -19.41 16.92 2.86
CA LEU A 140 -18.51 18.06 3.05
C LEU A 140 -18.40 18.85 1.75
N HIS A 141 -18.21 20.16 1.86
CA HIS A 141 -18.01 21.03 0.69
C HIS A 141 -16.58 20.97 0.16
N GLU A 142 -15.61 20.74 1.04
CA GLU A 142 -14.20 20.65 0.69
C GLU A 142 -13.46 19.62 1.53
N ASN A 143 -12.26 19.26 1.08
CA ASN A 143 -11.39 18.31 1.78
C ASN A 143 -10.35 19.09 2.58
N HIS A 144 -10.67 19.39 3.84
CA HIS A 144 -9.79 20.13 4.77
C HIS A 144 -8.41 19.47 4.96
N LEU A 145 -8.28 18.14 4.77
CA LEU A 145 -6.97 17.48 4.89
C LEU A 145 -5.98 17.94 3.81
N LYS A 146 -6.45 18.36 2.63
CA LYS A 146 -5.58 18.85 1.54
C LYS A 146 -4.83 20.13 1.91
N ASN A 147 -5.38 20.92 2.83
CA ASN A 147 -4.79 22.18 3.29
C ASN A 147 -3.78 21.96 4.43
N VAL A 148 -3.56 20.72 4.86
CA VAL A 148 -2.62 20.38 5.93
C VAL A 148 -1.32 19.87 5.31
N LYS A 149 -0.18 20.39 5.80
CA LYS A 149 1.15 19.93 5.37
C LYS A 149 1.29 18.42 5.62
N ARG A 150 1.44 17.67 4.54
CA ARG A 150 1.66 16.23 4.58
C ARG A 150 3.03 15.93 5.24
N PRO A 151 3.15 14.88 6.08
CA PRO A 151 4.44 14.46 6.61
C PRO A 151 5.43 14.12 5.49
N GLU A 152 6.73 14.36 5.75
CA GLU A 152 7.78 13.97 4.82
C GLU A 152 7.87 12.45 4.71
N THR A 153 8.07 11.97 3.48
CA THR A 153 8.32 10.55 3.24
C THR A 153 9.70 10.22 3.82
N PRO A 154 9.81 9.26 4.74
CA PRO A 154 11.11 8.86 5.26
C PRO A 154 11.97 8.29 4.13
N LYS A 155 13.29 8.41 4.28
CA LYS A 155 14.24 7.84 3.31
C LYS A 155 14.02 6.33 3.19
N GLU A 156 14.15 5.82 1.96
CA GLU A 156 14.11 4.40 1.69
C GLU A 156 15.29 3.69 2.38
N ARG A 157 15.07 2.47 2.86
CA ARG A 157 16.11 1.67 3.50
C ARG A 157 17.21 1.32 2.49
N SER A 158 18.46 1.51 2.89
CA SER A 158 19.64 1.21 2.06
C SER A 158 20.34 -0.12 2.40
N ARG A 159 19.81 -0.88 3.36
CA ARG A 159 20.44 -2.07 3.92
C ARG A 159 20.67 -3.18 2.89
N ARG A 160 21.89 -3.71 2.85
CA ARG A 160 22.32 -4.88 2.07
C ARG A 160 22.88 -5.94 3.00
N TYR A 161 22.69 -7.22 2.69
CA TYR A 161 23.30 -8.32 3.45
C TYR A 161 24.81 -8.39 3.15
N SER A 162 25.62 -8.61 4.17
CA SER A 162 27.01 -9.07 3.99
C SER A 162 27.06 -10.58 3.84
N ASP A 163 28.15 -11.09 3.25
CA ASP A 163 28.32 -12.54 3.09
C ASP A 163 28.44 -13.25 4.46
N GLU A 164 29.12 -12.64 5.44
CA GLU A 164 29.19 -13.16 6.81
C GLU A 164 27.79 -13.31 7.46
N GLU A 165 26.91 -12.33 7.25
CA GLU A 165 25.54 -12.41 7.76
C GLU A 165 24.74 -13.53 7.08
N ILE A 166 24.91 -13.69 5.77
CA ILE A 166 24.26 -14.76 5.01
C ILE A 166 24.73 -16.12 5.53
N GLU A 167 26.03 -16.30 5.74
CA GLU A 167 26.63 -17.52 6.27
C GLU A 167 26.12 -17.83 7.68
N ARG A 168 26.16 -16.85 8.60
CA ARG A 168 25.68 -17.02 9.98
C ARG A 168 24.20 -17.37 10.04
N LEU A 169 23.35 -16.64 9.29
CA LEU A 169 21.91 -16.90 9.24
C LEU A 169 21.61 -18.28 8.64
N THR A 170 22.33 -18.68 7.60
CA THR A 170 22.19 -20.02 6.99
C THR A 170 22.57 -21.11 7.98
N TYR A 171 23.73 -20.97 8.63
CA TYR A 171 24.22 -21.92 9.63
C TYR A 171 23.22 -22.13 10.76
N VAL A 172 22.77 -21.06 11.43
CA VAL A 172 21.85 -21.19 12.58
C VAL A 172 20.42 -21.58 12.19
N SER A 173 20.04 -21.41 10.92
CA SER A 173 18.77 -21.92 10.41
C SER A 173 18.73 -23.45 10.31
N GLY A 174 19.90 -24.09 10.27
CA GLY A 174 20.03 -25.53 10.02
C GLY A 174 19.70 -25.92 8.57
N PHE A 175 19.83 -24.98 7.63
CA PHE A 175 19.75 -25.30 6.20
C PHE A 175 21.12 -25.76 5.70
N ASP A 176 21.17 -26.99 5.21
CA ASP A 176 22.37 -27.58 4.63
C ASP A 176 21.97 -28.58 3.53
N PHE A 177 22.76 -28.66 2.46
CA PHE A 177 22.46 -29.53 1.30
C PHE A 177 22.67 -31.03 1.56
N SER A 178 23.30 -31.41 2.68
CA SER A 178 23.49 -32.81 3.08
C SER A 178 22.30 -33.39 3.84
N VAL A 179 21.39 -32.54 4.35
CA VAL A 179 20.25 -32.99 5.18
C VAL A 179 18.93 -32.45 4.64
N PRO A 180 17.84 -33.25 4.61
CA PRO A 180 16.52 -32.75 4.20
C PRO A 180 16.03 -31.60 5.10
N PRO A 181 15.47 -30.51 4.53
CA PRO A 181 15.04 -29.32 5.29
C PRO A 181 13.69 -29.52 5.99
N LYS A 182 13.65 -30.41 6.98
CA LYS A 182 12.43 -30.79 7.72
C LYS A 182 11.91 -29.71 8.65
N SER A 183 12.81 -28.92 9.25
CA SER A 183 12.41 -27.87 10.19
C SER A 183 11.92 -26.62 9.46
N VAL A 184 10.99 -25.88 10.08
CA VAL A 184 10.51 -24.60 9.55
C VAL A 184 11.66 -23.61 9.38
N GLN A 185 12.60 -23.58 10.34
CA GLN A 185 13.76 -22.70 10.30
C GLN A 185 14.71 -23.02 9.12
N SER A 186 14.96 -24.30 8.86
CA SER A 186 15.77 -24.73 7.72
C SER A 186 15.13 -24.32 6.39
N ARG A 187 13.79 -24.42 6.27
CA ARG A 187 13.08 -23.90 5.09
C ARG A 187 13.09 -22.38 4.99
N VAL A 188 13.14 -21.65 6.10
CA VAL A 188 13.34 -20.19 6.09
C VAL A 188 14.76 -19.83 5.65
N GLY A 189 15.78 -20.58 6.05
CA GLY A 189 17.14 -20.47 5.52
C GLY A 189 17.18 -20.69 4.01
N ALA A 190 16.54 -21.75 3.53
CA ALA A 190 16.38 -22.02 2.10
C ALA A 190 15.69 -20.85 1.37
N ALA A 191 14.59 -20.34 1.93
CA ALA A 191 13.84 -19.22 1.37
C ALA A 191 14.66 -17.92 1.32
N MET A 192 15.50 -17.66 2.31
CA MET A 192 16.40 -16.51 2.34
C MET A 192 17.43 -16.58 1.20
N LEU A 193 18.13 -17.70 1.07
CA LEU A 193 19.11 -17.91 -0.01
C LEU A 193 18.44 -17.83 -1.38
N PHE A 194 17.26 -18.45 -1.51
CA PHE A 194 16.48 -18.40 -2.74
C PHE A 194 16.04 -16.96 -3.10
N ALA A 195 15.67 -16.15 -2.10
CA ALA A 195 15.34 -14.74 -2.32
C ALA A 195 16.54 -13.92 -2.83
N ILE A 196 17.74 -14.21 -2.32
CA ILE A 196 18.99 -13.58 -2.75
C ILE A 196 19.33 -13.93 -4.20
N GLU A 197 19.03 -15.15 -4.63
CA GLU A 197 19.28 -15.60 -6.01
C GLU A 197 18.27 -15.07 -7.04
N THR A 198 17.02 -14.84 -6.62
CA THR A 198 15.89 -14.60 -7.55
C THR A 198 15.28 -13.20 -7.46
N ALA A 199 15.65 -12.44 -6.43
CA ALA A 199 15.01 -11.18 -6.05
C ALA A 199 13.50 -11.30 -5.77
N MET A 200 12.94 -12.50 -5.58
CA MET A 200 11.50 -12.66 -5.35
C MET A 200 11.04 -12.04 -4.03
N ARG A 201 9.77 -11.60 -3.98
CA ARG A 201 9.17 -11.14 -2.71
C ARG A 201 8.87 -12.34 -1.81
N ALA A 202 8.99 -12.17 -0.50
CA ALA A 202 8.69 -13.24 0.47
C ALA A 202 7.30 -13.88 0.26
N GLY A 203 6.28 -13.07 0.00
CA GLY A 203 4.93 -13.58 -0.26
C GLY A 203 4.78 -14.32 -1.60
N GLU A 204 5.66 -14.08 -2.58
CA GLU A 204 5.72 -14.87 -3.82
C GLU A 204 6.41 -16.21 -3.54
N ILE A 205 7.53 -16.20 -2.79
CA ILE A 205 8.26 -17.42 -2.37
C ILE A 205 7.36 -18.35 -1.56
N CYS A 206 6.63 -17.83 -0.56
CA CYS A 206 5.69 -18.61 0.26
C CYS A 206 4.53 -19.23 -0.54
N LYS A 207 4.24 -18.71 -1.74
CA LYS A 207 3.10 -19.16 -2.56
C LYS A 207 3.52 -19.96 -3.79
N ALA A 208 4.82 -20.07 -4.05
CA ALA A 208 5.34 -20.82 -5.19
C ALA A 208 5.00 -22.30 -5.02
N THR A 209 4.41 -22.90 -6.07
CA THR A 209 4.02 -24.31 -6.08
C THR A 209 4.92 -25.14 -6.97
N TRP A 210 4.89 -26.46 -6.81
CA TRP A 210 5.63 -27.35 -7.71
C TRP A 210 5.10 -27.30 -9.15
N ALA A 211 3.81 -27.02 -9.34
CA ALA A 211 3.20 -26.84 -10.67
C ALA A 211 3.72 -25.60 -11.42
N ASP A 212 4.18 -24.58 -10.69
CA ASP A 212 4.74 -23.35 -11.27
C ASP A 212 6.19 -23.55 -11.78
N LEU A 213 6.86 -24.64 -11.40
CA LEU A 213 8.26 -24.90 -11.70
C LEU A 213 8.43 -25.69 -13.01
N ASN A 214 9.13 -25.10 -13.96
CA ASN A 214 9.72 -25.83 -15.07
C ASN A 214 11.22 -26.08 -14.80
N ALA A 215 11.55 -27.27 -14.31
CA ALA A 215 12.90 -27.63 -13.92
C ALA A 215 13.87 -27.74 -15.12
N GLU A 216 13.38 -28.15 -16.29
CA GLU A 216 14.18 -28.32 -17.51
C GLU A 216 14.69 -26.97 -18.03
N THR A 217 13.80 -25.99 -18.13
CA THR A 217 14.14 -24.63 -18.58
C THR A 217 14.64 -23.73 -17.45
N ARG A 218 14.61 -24.23 -16.19
CA ARG A 218 14.96 -23.47 -14.97
C ARG A 218 14.16 -22.18 -14.84
N ILE A 219 12.85 -22.27 -15.06
CA ILE A 219 11.92 -21.15 -14.96
C ILE A 219 10.92 -21.44 -13.84
N LEU A 220 10.73 -20.47 -12.95
CA LEU A 220 9.61 -20.47 -12.01
C LEU A 220 8.58 -19.45 -12.47
N HIS A 221 7.40 -19.92 -12.87
CA HIS A 221 6.29 -19.06 -13.22
C HIS A 221 5.69 -18.45 -11.96
N ILE A 222 5.64 -17.13 -11.88
CA ILE A 222 4.88 -16.46 -10.82
C ILE A 222 3.51 -16.15 -11.41
N PRO A 223 2.46 -16.91 -11.04
CA PRO A 223 1.14 -16.66 -11.58
C PRO A 223 0.70 -15.25 -11.21
N THR A 224 -0.22 -14.73 -12.01
CA THR A 224 -0.85 -13.44 -11.75
C THR A 224 -1.48 -13.49 -10.36
N SER A 225 -0.76 -13.02 -9.34
CA SER A 225 -1.40 -12.65 -8.10
C SER A 225 -2.43 -11.59 -8.48
N LYS A 226 -3.59 -11.58 -7.84
CA LYS A 226 -4.66 -10.64 -8.21
C LYS A 226 -4.24 -9.13 -8.20
N ASN A 227 -3.00 -8.77 -7.79
CA ASN A 227 -2.40 -7.42 -7.75
C ASN A 227 -1.04 -7.30 -8.48
N GLY A 228 -0.51 -8.40 -9.02
CA GLY A 228 0.76 -8.43 -9.74
C GLY A 228 0.51 -8.76 -11.20
N HIS A 229 1.54 -8.64 -12.02
CA HIS A 229 1.55 -9.27 -13.33
C HIS A 229 2.16 -10.64 -13.19
N SER A 230 1.67 -11.61 -13.96
CA SER A 230 2.45 -12.83 -14.14
C SER A 230 3.83 -12.48 -14.67
N ARG A 231 4.82 -13.23 -14.24
CA ARG A 231 6.16 -13.14 -14.78
C ARG A 231 6.90 -14.44 -14.57
N ASP A 232 7.83 -14.70 -15.45
CA ASP A 232 8.74 -15.82 -15.35
C ASP A 232 10.02 -15.37 -14.66
N VAL A 233 10.41 -16.09 -13.63
CA VAL A 233 11.64 -15.85 -12.88
C VAL A 233 12.66 -16.89 -13.31
N PRO A 234 13.75 -16.49 -13.99
CA PRO A 234 14.84 -17.41 -14.32
C PRO A 234 15.56 -17.82 -13.04
N LEU A 235 15.87 -19.11 -12.93
CA LEU A 235 16.54 -19.69 -11.78
C LEU A 235 18.02 -19.91 -12.08
N SER A 236 18.89 -19.36 -11.24
CA SER A 236 20.31 -19.70 -11.24
C SER A 236 20.53 -21.18 -10.91
N THR A 237 21.74 -21.69 -11.16
CA THR A 237 22.15 -23.05 -10.74
C THR A 237 21.97 -23.26 -9.24
N THR A 238 22.25 -22.25 -8.43
CA THR A 238 22.03 -22.28 -6.98
C THR A 238 20.53 -22.29 -6.64
N ALA A 239 19.73 -21.44 -7.28
CA ALA A 239 18.29 -21.38 -7.03
C ALA A 239 17.58 -22.70 -7.34
N ILE A 240 17.90 -23.33 -8.48
CA ILE A 240 17.33 -24.64 -8.81
C ILE A 240 17.82 -25.73 -7.85
N LYS A 241 19.09 -25.69 -7.43
CA LYS A 241 19.63 -26.62 -6.43
C LYS A 241 18.88 -26.54 -5.11
N ILE A 242 18.52 -25.33 -4.64
CA ILE A 242 17.72 -25.13 -3.43
C ILE A 242 16.32 -25.76 -3.58
N ILE A 243 15.64 -25.50 -4.70
CA ILE A 243 14.32 -26.08 -4.97
C ILE A 243 14.38 -27.61 -5.05
N THR A 244 15.34 -28.16 -5.78
CA THR A 244 15.54 -29.62 -5.86
C THR A 244 15.79 -30.21 -4.49
N HIS A 245 16.57 -29.56 -3.63
CA HIS A 245 16.80 -30.02 -2.26
C HIS A 245 15.53 -30.01 -1.41
N LEU A 246 14.68 -29.00 -1.57
CA LEU A 246 13.37 -28.92 -0.90
C LEU A 246 12.42 -30.07 -1.30
N SER A 247 12.59 -30.66 -2.49
CA SER A 247 11.77 -31.80 -2.93
C SER A 247 11.95 -33.05 -2.06
N LEU A 248 13.07 -33.16 -1.33
CA LEU A 248 13.31 -34.24 -0.35
C LEU A 248 12.37 -34.17 0.87
N PHE A 249 11.72 -33.02 1.07
CA PHE A 249 10.70 -32.80 2.09
C PHE A 249 9.33 -32.48 1.45
N LYS A 250 9.08 -32.93 0.21
CA LYS A 250 7.79 -32.70 -0.43
C LYS A 250 6.68 -33.34 0.41
N ASP A 251 5.86 -32.49 1.00
CA ASP A 251 4.72 -32.85 1.83
C ASP A 251 3.55 -33.25 0.91
N ALA A 252 2.91 -34.38 1.21
CA ALA A 252 1.80 -34.89 0.40
C ALA A 252 0.54 -34.01 0.54
N GLU A 253 0.44 -33.23 1.61
CA GLU A 253 -0.74 -32.42 1.92
C GLU A 253 -0.69 -31.01 1.32
N THR A 254 0.45 -30.58 0.76
CA THR A 254 0.62 -29.23 0.21
C THR A 254 1.47 -29.21 -1.03
N ASP A 255 1.04 -28.42 -2.02
CA ASP A 255 1.78 -28.24 -3.27
C ASP A 255 2.82 -27.10 -3.20
N LEU A 256 3.00 -26.47 -2.03
CA LEU A 256 3.95 -25.37 -1.85
C LEU A 256 5.41 -25.87 -1.82
N ILE A 257 6.29 -25.24 -2.60
CA ILE A 257 7.72 -25.60 -2.66
C ILE A 257 8.39 -25.43 -1.28
N PHE A 258 8.14 -24.29 -0.62
CA PHE A 258 8.79 -23.96 0.64
C PHE A 258 8.00 -24.44 1.87
N ASN A 259 6.74 -24.83 1.70
CA ASN A 259 5.84 -25.19 2.81
C ASN A 259 5.93 -24.18 3.99
N LEU A 260 5.72 -22.90 3.67
CA LEU A 260 5.77 -21.75 4.56
C LEU A 260 4.65 -20.76 4.22
N ASP A 261 4.03 -20.17 5.24
CA ASP A 261 3.25 -18.94 5.08
C ASP A 261 4.07 -17.70 5.47
N SER A 262 3.64 -16.52 5.02
CA SER A 262 4.40 -15.28 5.24
C SER A 262 4.52 -14.87 6.71
N ARG A 263 3.59 -15.25 7.59
CA ARG A 263 3.71 -14.96 9.03
C ARG A 263 4.71 -15.90 9.69
N SER A 264 4.65 -17.19 9.35
CA SER A 264 5.63 -18.18 9.82
C SER A 264 7.05 -17.82 9.38
N LEU A 265 7.23 -17.41 8.12
CA LEU A 265 8.52 -16.96 7.60
C LEU A 265 9.07 -15.77 8.40
N ASP A 266 8.26 -14.72 8.61
CA ASP A 266 8.69 -13.53 9.34
C ASP A 266 9.04 -13.82 10.80
N ALA A 267 8.22 -14.62 11.49
CA ALA A 267 8.46 -15.01 12.88
C ALA A 267 9.73 -15.83 13.02
N ASN A 268 9.92 -16.85 12.18
CA ASN A 268 11.11 -17.70 12.23
C ASN A 268 12.37 -16.98 11.77
N PHE A 269 12.29 -16.06 10.81
CA PHE A 269 13.43 -15.24 10.43
C PHE A 269 13.92 -14.38 11.61
N ARG A 270 13.01 -13.82 12.41
CA ARG A 270 13.39 -13.09 13.64
C ARG A 270 14.11 -13.98 14.66
N LEU A 271 13.64 -15.21 14.87
CA LEU A 271 14.30 -16.18 15.74
C LEU A 271 15.69 -16.59 15.22
N ILE A 272 15.82 -16.83 13.91
CA ILE A 272 17.11 -17.14 13.26
C ILE A 272 18.06 -15.95 13.44
N LYS A 273 17.58 -14.72 13.22
CA LYS A 273 18.37 -13.49 13.40
C LYS A 273 18.88 -13.33 14.83
N GLU A 274 18.03 -13.61 15.82
CA GLU A 274 18.41 -13.61 17.24
C GLU A 274 19.49 -14.66 17.53
N ARG A 275 19.29 -15.91 17.09
CA ARG A 275 20.28 -16.98 17.26
C ARG A 275 21.60 -16.74 16.54
N ALA A 276 21.57 -16.01 15.44
CA ALA A 276 22.76 -15.58 14.72
C ALA A 276 23.53 -14.48 15.46
N GLY A 277 23.03 -13.93 16.58
CA GLY A 277 23.63 -12.79 17.27
C GLY A 277 23.45 -11.48 16.49
N LEU A 278 22.37 -11.36 15.71
CA LEU A 278 22.06 -10.21 14.85
C LEU A 278 20.76 -9.50 15.28
N SER A 279 20.35 -9.65 16.55
CA SER A 279 19.13 -9.04 17.10
C SER A 279 19.08 -7.53 16.87
N ASP A 280 20.20 -6.86 17.12
CA ASP A 280 20.35 -5.39 17.05
C ASP A 280 20.65 -4.89 15.63
N ALA A 281 20.97 -5.80 14.72
CA ALA A 281 21.14 -5.45 13.31
C ALA A 281 19.77 -5.08 12.74
N ASP A 282 19.69 -3.88 12.12
CA ASP A 282 18.54 -3.44 11.33
C ASP A 282 18.48 -4.22 10.00
N LEU A 283 18.21 -5.51 10.10
CA LEU A 283 18.20 -6.49 9.01
C LEU A 283 16.82 -7.18 8.98
N HIS A 284 16.15 -7.09 7.85
CA HIS A 284 14.87 -7.75 7.61
C HIS A 284 14.97 -8.72 6.43
N PHE A 285 14.08 -9.73 6.42
CA PHE A 285 14.00 -10.67 5.29
C PHE A 285 13.84 -9.93 3.95
N HIS A 286 13.10 -8.82 3.91
CA HIS A 286 12.92 -8.06 2.67
C HIS A 286 14.22 -7.45 2.11
N ASP A 287 15.23 -7.22 2.96
CA ASP A 287 16.53 -6.70 2.52
C ASP A 287 17.27 -7.73 1.62
N THR A 288 16.85 -9.02 1.60
CA THR A 288 17.34 -10.04 0.64
C THR A 288 17.05 -9.66 -0.80
N ARG A 289 15.89 -9.04 -1.06
CA ARG A 289 15.52 -8.59 -2.40
C ARG A 289 16.42 -7.45 -2.86
N ARG A 290 16.79 -6.54 -1.95
CA ARG A 290 17.74 -5.47 -2.24
C ARG A 290 19.11 -6.05 -2.57
N GLU A 291 19.57 -7.01 -1.77
CA GLU A 291 20.83 -7.71 -2.05
C GLU A 291 20.81 -8.40 -3.41
N ALA A 292 19.75 -9.15 -3.72
CA ALA A 292 19.56 -9.82 -5.00
C ALA A 292 19.62 -8.85 -6.18
N LEU A 293 18.91 -7.72 -6.09
CA LEU A 293 18.88 -6.71 -7.15
C LEU A 293 20.26 -6.07 -7.38
N SER A 294 21.00 -5.81 -6.30
CA SER A 294 22.38 -5.32 -6.39
C SER A 294 23.34 -6.34 -7.00
N ARG A 295 23.16 -7.65 -6.73
CA ARG A 295 23.97 -8.71 -7.37
C ARG A 295 23.60 -8.91 -8.84
N LEU A 296 22.30 -8.88 -9.15
CA LEU A 296 21.80 -9.09 -10.50
C LEU A 296 22.08 -7.90 -11.42
N SER A 297 22.09 -6.66 -10.91
CA SER A 297 22.42 -5.48 -11.73
C SER A 297 23.84 -5.49 -12.27
N GLN A 298 24.74 -6.27 -11.67
CA GLN A 298 26.10 -6.50 -12.17
C GLN A 298 26.17 -7.59 -13.27
N LYS A 299 25.08 -8.35 -13.47
CA LYS A 299 25.04 -9.50 -14.38
C LYS A 299 24.12 -9.29 -15.58
N VAL A 300 23.10 -8.44 -15.44
CA VAL A 300 22.10 -8.21 -16.48
C VAL A 300 21.78 -6.73 -16.63
N GLU A 301 21.44 -6.36 -17.85
CA GLU A 301 20.95 -5.04 -18.20
C GLU A 301 19.69 -4.65 -17.38
N VAL A 302 19.50 -3.34 -17.17
CA VAL A 302 18.43 -2.79 -16.32
C VAL A 302 17.03 -3.24 -16.77
N MET A 303 16.81 -3.36 -18.09
CA MET A 303 15.52 -3.80 -18.64
C MET A 303 15.24 -5.27 -18.34
N THR A 304 16.26 -6.12 -18.43
CA THR A 304 16.19 -7.53 -18.05
C THR A 304 15.98 -7.67 -16.55
N LEU A 305 16.70 -6.87 -15.75
CA LEU A 305 16.52 -6.80 -14.30
C LEU A 305 15.08 -6.42 -13.92
N ALA A 306 14.47 -5.47 -14.64
CA ALA A 306 13.08 -5.07 -14.45
C ALA A 306 12.11 -6.23 -14.69
N LYS A 307 12.33 -7.01 -15.75
CA LYS A 307 11.52 -8.21 -16.07
C LYS A 307 11.65 -9.29 -14.99
N ILE A 308 12.88 -9.63 -14.59
CA ILE A 308 13.16 -10.64 -13.54
C ILE A 308 12.49 -10.24 -12.22
N SER A 309 12.76 -9.01 -11.79
CA SER A 309 12.32 -8.53 -10.48
C SER A 309 10.85 -8.10 -10.42
N GLY A 310 10.22 -7.86 -11.57
CA GLY A 310 8.84 -7.37 -11.67
C GLY A 310 8.68 -5.91 -11.24
N HIS A 311 9.70 -5.05 -11.43
CA HIS A 311 9.55 -3.60 -11.26
C HIS A 311 8.88 -3.00 -12.50
N ARG A 312 7.87 -2.14 -12.26
CA ARG A 312 7.20 -1.39 -13.33
C ARG A 312 7.83 -0.04 -13.58
N ASP A 313 8.22 0.62 -12.50
CA ASP A 313 8.97 1.87 -12.58
C ASP A 313 10.46 1.55 -12.63
N ILE A 314 11.03 1.68 -13.82
CA ILE A 314 12.45 1.44 -14.08
C ILE A 314 13.32 2.44 -13.32
N LYS A 315 12.81 3.65 -13.00
CA LYS A 315 13.58 4.66 -12.27
C LYS A 315 14.04 4.16 -10.90
N ILE A 316 13.26 3.29 -10.26
CA ILE A 316 13.66 2.65 -8.99
C ILE A 316 14.94 1.83 -9.20
N LEU A 317 15.00 1.06 -10.29
CA LEU A 317 16.16 0.23 -10.59
C LEU A 317 17.38 1.06 -10.97
N LEU A 318 17.18 2.03 -11.86
CA LEU A 318 18.21 2.92 -12.34
C LEU A 318 18.86 3.71 -11.19
N ASN A 319 18.05 4.30 -10.31
CA ASN A 319 18.57 5.20 -9.27
C ASN A 319 19.12 4.47 -8.04
N THR A 320 18.77 3.19 -7.84
CA THR A 320 19.06 2.48 -6.58
C THR A 320 20.04 1.32 -6.75
N TYR A 321 19.94 0.56 -7.84
CA TYR A 321 20.69 -0.70 -8.00
C TYR A 321 21.63 -0.70 -9.20
N TYR A 322 21.33 0.05 -10.26
CA TYR A 322 22.24 0.20 -11.39
C TYR A 322 23.31 1.24 -11.05
N ALA A 323 24.47 0.75 -10.63
CA ALA A 323 25.63 1.56 -10.29
C ALA A 323 26.88 0.93 -10.94
N PRO A 324 27.00 1.00 -12.28
CA PRO A 324 28.20 0.52 -12.96
C PRO A 324 29.42 1.33 -12.48
N LYS A 325 30.57 0.67 -12.37
CA LYS A 325 31.83 1.37 -12.22
C LYS A 325 32.13 2.06 -13.54
N MET A 326 32.37 3.37 -13.52
CA MET A 326 32.58 4.11 -14.77
C MET A 326 33.87 3.64 -15.47
N GLU A 327 34.84 3.10 -14.73
CA GLU A 327 36.02 2.44 -15.31
C GLU A 327 35.65 1.26 -16.21
N ASP A 328 34.66 0.45 -15.81
CA ASP A 328 34.18 -0.68 -16.61
C ASP A 328 33.44 -0.18 -17.86
N VAL A 329 32.77 0.97 -17.76
CA VAL A 329 32.04 1.60 -18.88
C VAL A 329 33.01 2.16 -19.92
N VAL A 330 34.17 2.68 -19.52
CA VAL A 330 35.19 3.16 -20.48
C VAL A 330 35.55 2.06 -21.49
N ASN A 331 35.77 0.83 -21.01
CA ASN A 331 36.11 -0.30 -21.87
C ASN A 331 35.00 -0.73 -22.84
N LEU A 332 33.76 -0.23 -22.66
CA LEU A 332 32.63 -0.51 -23.55
C LEU A 332 32.41 0.57 -24.62
N LEU A 333 33.12 1.71 -24.53
CA LEU A 333 32.99 2.83 -25.47
C LEU A 333 34.02 2.80 -26.60
N ASP A 334 35.07 2.01 -26.44
CA ASP A 334 36.07 1.69 -27.47
C ASP A 334 35.65 0.42 -28.24
#